data_AF-A0A9W4AZJ7-F1
#
_entry.id   AF-A0A9W4AZJ7-F1
#
_cell.length_a   1.000
_cell.length_b   1.000
_cell.length_c   1.000
_cell.angle_alpha   90.00
_cell.angle_beta   90.00
_cell.angle_gamma   90.00
#
_symmetry.space_group_name_H-M   'P 1'
#
loop_
_entity.id
_entity.type
_entity.pdbx_description
1 polymer ?
#
loop_
_entity_poly.entity_id
_entity_poly.type
_entity_poly.pdbx_seq_one_letter_code
_entity_poly.pdbx_strand_id
1 'polypeptide(L)'
;MAATMSFRVEQSSSAQPSVLFDTFLDVESWPGWMPTVSTASWERRGAPVTGVGGIRRVRMNGSTVRDEITDGSRPSHHAYITTLPGFWPVKDYRGDIRIHELPNGSLVIWTATFVSPVPGLGKPLRFMLRTLITRLAAALAKRAEGGRQ
;
A
#
# COMPACT_ATOMS: atom_id res chain seq x y z
N MET A 1 -26.06 8.79 -4.63
CA MET A 1 -25.61 8.16 -3.38
C MET A 1 -24.13 7.87 -3.50
N ALA A 2 -23.30 8.37 -2.59
CA ALA A 2 -21.90 7.98 -2.54
C ALA A 2 -21.83 6.48 -2.19
N ALA A 3 -20.97 5.74 -2.89
CA ALA A 3 -20.89 4.30 -2.71
C ALA A 3 -19.53 3.93 -2.11
N THR A 4 -19.57 3.23 -0.98
CA THR A 4 -18.38 2.59 -0.41
C THR A 4 -18.01 1.39 -1.27
N MET A 5 -16.75 1.36 -1.69
CA MET A 5 -16.17 0.32 -2.51
C MET A 5 -15.01 -0.30 -1.73
N SER A 6 -14.84 -1.61 -1.87
CA SER A 6 -13.67 -2.31 -1.37
C SER A 6 -13.14 -3.29 -2.40
N PHE A 7 -11.87 -3.63 -2.28
CA PHE A 7 -11.26 -4.73 -3.01
C PHE A 7 -10.16 -5.38 -2.16
N ARG A 8 -9.84 -6.61 -2.53
CA ARG A 8 -8.78 -7.42 -1.92
C ARG A 8 -7.83 -7.91 -3.01
N VAL A 9 -6.55 -7.82 -2.73
CA VAL A 9 -5.45 -8.33 -3.54
C VAL A 9 -4.66 -9.29 -2.66
N GLU A 10 -4.34 -10.45 -3.22
CA GLU A 10 -3.49 -11.43 -2.56
C GLU A 10 -2.26 -11.64 -3.42
N GLN A 11 -1.11 -11.68 -2.77
CA GLN A 11 0.17 -11.90 -3.43
C GLN A 11 1.01 -12.82 -2.56
N SER A 12 1.35 -14.00 -3.08
CA SER A 12 2.32 -14.88 -2.45
C SER A 12 3.73 -14.35 -2.66
N SER A 13 4.58 -14.63 -1.69
CA SER A 13 6.01 -14.41 -1.79
C SER A 13 6.75 -15.56 -1.12
N SER A 14 7.91 -15.90 -1.67
CA SER A 14 8.82 -16.85 -1.03
C SER A 14 9.66 -16.21 0.09
N ALA A 15 9.62 -14.88 0.25
CA ALA A 15 10.30 -14.16 1.33
C ALA A 15 9.58 -14.36 2.69
N GLN A 16 10.33 -14.23 3.78
CA GLN A 16 9.76 -14.24 5.14
C GLN A 16 8.93 -12.97 5.39
N PRO A 17 7.89 -13.02 6.26
CA PRO A 17 7.06 -11.86 6.58
C PRO A 17 7.85 -10.62 7.01
N SER A 18 8.90 -10.80 7.82
CA SER A 18 9.77 -9.71 8.29
C SER A 18 10.45 -8.96 7.16
N VAL A 19 11.00 -9.70 6.18
CA VAL A 19 11.69 -9.11 5.02
C VAL A 19 10.73 -8.31 4.16
N LEU A 20 9.52 -8.82 3.92
CA LEU A 20 8.47 -8.09 3.20
C LEU A 20 8.07 -6.82 3.94
N PHE A 21 7.84 -6.92 5.24
CA PHE A 21 7.43 -5.81 6.07
C PHE A 21 8.49 -4.70 6.08
N ASP A 22 9.76 -5.06 6.27
CA ASP A 22 10.87 -4.12 6.27
C ASP A 22 11.08 -3.48 4.89
N THR A 23 11.00 -4.28 3.82
CA THR A 23 11.05 -3.79 2.43
C THR A 23 9.92 -2.79 2.17
N PHE A 24 8.73 -3.04 2.71
CA PHE A 24 7.61 -2.13 2.58
C PHE A 24 7.81 -0.84 3.39
N LEU A 25 8.36 -0.92 4.61
CA LEU A 25 8.64 0.27 5.44
C LEU A 25 9.82 1.12 4.95
N ASP A 26 10.70 0.57 4.11
CA ASP A 26 11.75 1.32 3.42
C ASP A 26 11.18 2.19 2.28
N VAL A 27 10.41 3.21 2.68
CA VAL A 27 9.69 4.14 1.80
C VAL A 27 10.61 4.85 0.82
N GLU A 28 11.82 5.20 1.25
CA GLU A 28 12.77 5.97 0.43
C GLU A 28 13.34 5.14 -0.73
N SER A 29 13.36 3.80 -0.61
CA SER A 29 13.77 2.91 -1.68
C SER A 29 12.72 2.71 -2.79
N TRP A 30 11.45 3.01 -2.52
CA TRP A 30 10.33 2.68 -3.42
C TRP A 30 10.52 3.15 -4.87
N PRO A 31 11.00 4.38 -5.15
CA PRO A 31 11.18 4.83 -6.53
C PRO A 31 12.13 3.96 -7.37
N GLY A 32 13.04 3.22 -6.72
CA GLY A 32 13.99 2.35 -7.41
C GLY A 32 13.42 1.03 -7.91
N TRP A 33 12.26 0.59 -7.40
CA TRP A 33 11.73 -0.76 -7.70
C TRP A 33 10.20 -0.86 -7.76
N MET A 34 9.48 0.06 -7.11
CA MET A 34 8.03 0.04 -7.06
C MET A 34 7.48 0.76 -8.32
N PRO A 35 6.68 0.08 -9.16
CA PRO A 35 6.22 0.66 -10.41
C PRO A 35 5.34 1.87 -10.13
N THR A 36 5.34 2.84 -11.05
CA THR A 36 4.56 4.09 -10.99
C THR A 36 4.97 5.10 -9.90
N VAL A 37 5.76 4.69 -8.91
CA VAL A 37 6.30 5.57 -7.86
C VAL A 37 7.54 6.27 -8.41
N SER A 38 7.51 7.60 -8.37
CA SER A 38 8.62 8.45 -8.86
C SER A 38 9.43 9.05 -7.73
N THR A 39 8.79 9.37 -6.60
CA THR A 39 9.45 9.84 -5.38
C THR A 39 8.66 9.35 -4.17
N ALA A 40 9.33 8.95 -3.10
CA ALA A 40 8.68 8.60 -1.85
C ALA A 40 9.60 9.00 -0.69
N SER A 41 9.02 9.57 0.37
CA SER A 41 9.76 10.08 1.53
C SER A 41 8.83 10.19 2.74
N TRP A 42 9.40 10.16 3.93
CA TRP A 42 8.67 10.50 5.15
C TRP A 42 8.56 12.02 5.31
N GLU A 43 7.35 12.56 5.32
CA GLU A 43 7.11 13.95 5.78
C GLU A 43 7.22 14.03 7.31
N ARG A 44 6.72 12.98 7.99
CA ARG A 44 6.85 12.79 9.43
C ARG A 44 7.16 11.32 9.69
N ARG A 45 8.28 11.02 10.35
CA ARG A 45 8.55 9.63 10.77
C ARG A 45 7.61 9.26 11.93
N GLY A 46 7.06 8.05 11.87
CA GLY A 46 6.27 7.47 12.95
C GLY A 46 7.14 6.65 13.90
N ALA A 47 6.49 5.72 14.60
CA ALA A 47 7.17 4.75 15.45
C ALA A 47 8.26 3.98 14.66
N PRO A 48 9.45 3.74 15.25
CA PRO A 48 10.62 3.27 14.51
C PRO A 48 10.47 1.87 13.88
N VAL A 49 9.60 1.02 14.43
CA VAL A 49 9.42 -0.37 13.98
C VAL A 49 8.21 -0.53 13.06
N THR A 50 7.12 0.19 13.32
CA THR A 50 5.84 -0.02 12.63
C THR A 50 5.45 1.14 11.71
N GLY A 51 6.08 2.31 11.88
CA GLY A 51 5.75 3.54 11.17
C GLY A 51 4.48 4.24 11.67
N VAL A 52 3.80 3.71 12.71
CA VAL A 52 2.53 4.26 13.23
C VAL A 52 2.67 5.73 13.64
N GLY A 53 1.70 6.55 13.25
CA GLY A 53 1.71 8.00 13.42
C GLY A 53 2.57 8.76 12.38
N GLY A 54 3.30 8.03 11.54
CA GLY A 54 4.09 8.58 10.45
C GLY A 54 3.23 9.02 9.28
N ILE A 55 3.72 10.01 8.53
CA ILE A 55 3.14 10.47 7.27
C ILE A 55 4.20 10.33 6.19
N ARG A 56 3.89 9.54 5.15
CA ARG A 56 4.73 9.44 3.96
C ARG A 56 4.09 10.19 2.80
N ARG A 57 4.90 10.95 2.06
CA ARG A 57 4.52 11.59 0.81
C ARG A 57 5.05 10.76 -0.35
N VAL A 58 4.14 10.37 -1.23
CA VAL A 58 4.43 9.52 -2.39
C VAL A 58 3.95 10.22 -3.65
N ARG A 59 4.81 10.35 -4.64
CA ARG A 59 4.44 10.83 -5.98
C ARG A 59 4.32 9.64 -6.91
N MET A 60 3.10 9.36 -7.37
CA MET A 60 2.79 8.26 -8.28
C MET A 60 1.88 8.70 -9.42
N ASN A 61 2.16 8.25 -10.65
CA ASN A 61 1.38 8.60 -11.85
C ASN A 61 1.04 10.10 -11.97
N GLY A 62 2.03 10.96 -11.74
CA GLY A 62 1.86 12.42 -11.80
C GLY A 62 1.11 13.05 -10.63
N SER A 63 0.52 12.26 -9.73
CA SER A 63 -0.18 12.72 -8.53
C SER A 63 0.67 12.58 -7.27
N THR A 64 0.47 13.47 -6.30
CA THR A 64 1.09 13.37 -4.97
C THR A 64 0.03 12.94 -3.97
N VAL A 65 0.30 11.86 -3.26
CA VAL A 65 -0.56 11.34 -2.18
C VAL A 65 0.20 11.41 -0.85
N ARG A 66 -0.56 11.53 0.24
CA ARG A 66 -0.03 11.42 1.59
C ARG A 66 -0.70 10.25 2.29
N ASP A 67 0.10 9.30 2.73
CA ASP A 67 -0.39 8.20 3.55
C ASP A 67 -0.03 8.47 5.00
N GLU A 68 -1.02 8.48 5.87
CA GLU A 68 -0.85 8.50 7.32
C GLU A 68 -1.00 7.07 7.84
N ILE A 69 0.01 6.59 8.57
CA ILE A 69 0.02 5.24 9.12
C ILE A 69 -0.78 5.25 10.42
N THR A 70 -1.91 4.55 10.43
CA THR A 70 -2.87 4.60 11.54
C THR A 70 -2.72 3.44 12.51
N ASP A 71 -2.25 2.29 12.03
CA ASP A 71 -2.08 1.09 12.86
C ASP A 71 -1.03 0.15 12.24
N GLY A 72 -0.49 -0.77 13.03
CA GLY A 72 0.39 -1.81 12.52
C GLY A 72 1.17 -2.54 13.60
N SER A 73 1.48 -3.80 13.30
CA SER A 73 2.33 -4.67 14.10
C SER A 73 3.30 -5.42 13.19
N ARG A 74 4.60 -5.29 13.46
CA ARG A 74 5.62 -6.02 12.71
C ARG A 74 5.60 -7.50 13.11
N PRO A 75 5.70 -8.46 12.18
CA PRO A 75 5.77 -8.29 10.72
C PRO A 75 4.43 -8.49 9.99
N SER A 76 3.31 -8.53 10.72
CA SER A 76 2.06 -9.12 10.21
C SER A 76 0.99 -8.12 9.79
N HIS A 77 1.09 -6.85 10.16
CA HIS A 77 0.02 -5.88 9.90
C HIS A 77 0.52 -4.45 9.72
N HIS A 78 -0.02 -3.76 8.71
CA HIS A 78 0.19 -2.35 8.48
C HIS A 78 -1.06 -1.70 7.88
N ALA A 79 -1.54 -0.63 8.49
CA ALA A 79 -2.74 0.09 8.05
C ALA A 79 -2.46 1.59 7.89
N TYR A 80 -3.09 2.19 6.89
CA TYR A 80 -2.91 3.60 6.57
C TYR A 80 -4.17 4.20 5.95
N ILE A 81 -4.30 5.51 6.06
CA ILE A 81 -5.28 6.30 5.33
C ILE A 81 -4.56 7.17 4.30
N THR A 82 -5.16 7.34 3.13
CA THR A 82 -4.56 8.12 2.04
C THR A 82 -5.35 9.39 1.79
N THR A 83 -4.63 10.51 1.82
CA THR A 83 -5.11 11.79 1.32
C THR A 83 -4.68 11.96 -0.13
N LEU A 84 -5.66 12.02 -1.03
CA LEU A 84 -5.46 12.27 -2.46
C LEU A 84 -5.69 13.75 -2.81
N PRO A 85 -5.13 14.26 -3.93
CA PRO A 85 -5.47 15.57 -4.44
C PRO A 85 -6.97 15.74 -4.71
N GLY A 86 -7.52 16.93 -4.49
CA GLY A 86 -8.97 17.18 -4.54
C GLY A 86 -9.67 16.90 -5.87
N PHE A 87 -8.93 16.78 -6.98
CA PHE A 87 -9.48 16.40 -8.28
C PHE A 87 -9.71 14.88 -8.44
N TRP A 88 -9.15 14.05 -7.55
CA TRP A 88 -9.37 12.61 -7.58
C TRP A 88 -10.76 12.26 -7.03
N PRO A 89 -11.56 11.44 -7.74
CA PRO A 89 -12.89 11.03 -7.30
C PRO A 89 -12.82 9.89 -6.25
N VAL A 90 -11.93 10.01 -5.26
CA VAL A 90 -11.69 9.03 -4.19
C VAL A 90 -11.70 9.78 -2.86
N LYS A 91 -12.54 9.34 -1.93
CA LYS A 91 -12.56 9.84 -0.54
C LYS A 91 -12.38 8.69 0.44
N ASP A 92 -11.93 9.02 1.65
CA ASP A 92 -11.78 8.09 2.77
C ASP A 92 -11.06 6.79 2.38
N TYR A 93 -9.98 6.93 1.59
CA TYR A 93 -9.19 5.77 1.19
C TYR A 93 -8.46 5.21 2.40
N ARG A 94 -8.65 3.93 2.66
CA ARG A 94 -7.98 3.17 3.73
C ARG A 94 -7.35 1.94 3.12
N GLY A 95 -6.07 1.72 3.40
CA GLY A 95 -5.36 0.49 3.08
C GLY A 95 -5.07 -0.30 4.35
N ASP A 96 -5.27 -1.62 4.28
CA ASP A 96 -4.91 -2.58 5.33
C ASP A 96 -4.12 -3.71 4.68
N ILE A 97 -2.90 -3.92 5.15
CA ILE A 97 -1.97 -4.94 4.68
C ILE A 97 -1.80 -5.95 5.81
N ARG A 98 -2.15 -7.20 5.55
CA ARG A 98 -1.87 -8.34 6.41
C ARG A 98 -0.84 -9.23 5.76
N ILE A 99 0.14 -9.67 6.53
CA ILE A 99 1.17 -10.61 6.07
C ILE A 99 1.04 -11.86 6.93
N HIS A 100 0.73 -12.97 6.28
CA HIS A 100 0.62 -14.27 6.91
C HIS A 100 1.87 -15.09 6.60
N GLU A 101 2.42 -15.75 7.61
CA GLU A 101 3.47 -16.72 7.44
C GLU A 101 2.93 -17.98 6.75
N LEU A 102 3.69 -18.50 5.78
CA LEU A 102 3.42 -19.76 5.10
C LEU A 102 4.66 -20.67 5.21
N PRO A 103 4.52 -22.00 5.08
CA PRO A 103 5.65 -22.93 5.21
C PRO A 103 6.84 -22.62 4.27
N ASN A 104 6.57 -22.00 3.12
CA ASN A 104 7.55 -21.69 2.08
C ASN A 104 7.71 -20.18 1.82
N GLY A 105 7.29 -19.33 2.77
CA GLY A 105 7.41 -17.88 2.66
C GLY A 105 6.25 -17.17 3.35
N SER A 106 5.48 -16.43 2.59
CA SER A 106 4.40 -15.61 3.14
C SER A 106 3.34 -15.24 2.11
N LEU A 107 2.18 -14.83 2.63
CA LEU A 107 1.05 -14.34 1.86
C LEU A 107 0.75 -12.90 2.29
N VAL A 108 0.85 -11.97 1.34
CA VAL A 108 0.42 -10.59 1.52
C VAL A 108 -1.05 -10.48 1.09
N ILE A 109 -1.89 -9.99 2.00
CA ILE A 109 -3.28 -9.67 1.75
C ILE A 109 -3.42 -8.16 1.89
N TRP A 110 -3.63 -7.49 0.76
CA TRP A 110 -3.83 -6.05 0.70
C TRP A 110 -5.30 -5.74 0.44
N THR A 111 -5.97 -5.19 1.44
CA THR A 111 -7.35 -4.74 1.36
C THR A 111 -7.37 -3.23 1.27
N ALA A 112 -8.22 -2.68 0.41
CA ALA A 112 -8.45 -1.25 0.36
C ALA A 112 -9.94 -0.95 0.30
N THR A 113 -10.34 0.09 1.01
CA THR A 113 -11.71 0.60 1.08
C THR A 113 -11.69 2.09 0.78
N PHE A 114 -12.65 2.56 -0.01
CA PHE A 114 -12.78 3.98 -0.36
C PHE A 114 -14.22 4.33 -0.71
N VAL A 115 -14.52 5.62 -0.74
CA VAL A 115 -15.82 6.16 -1.13
C VAL A 115 -15.69 6.83 -2.50
N SER A 116 -16.55 6.42 -3.45
CA SER A 116 -16.73 7.11 -4.73
C SER A 116 -17.83 8.16 -4.61
N PRO A 117 -17.52 9.47 -4.62
CA PRO A 117 -18.53 10.53 -4.51
C PRO A 117 -19.35 10.67 -5.80
N VAL A 118 -18.81 10.23 -6.95
CA VAL A 118 -19.46 10.33 -8.26
C VAL A 118 -20.24 9.06 -8.56
N PRO A 119 -21.56 9.14 -8.83
CA PRO A 119 -22.36 8.01 -9.29
C PRO A 119 -21.79 7.39 -10.58
N GLY A 120 -21.79 6.07 -10.69
CA GLY A 120 -21.33 5.36 -11.89
C GLY A 120 -19.80 5.15 -12.00
N LEU A 121 -18.97 6.00 -11.38
CA LEU A 121 -17.51 5.86 -11.43
C LEU A 121 -16.92 4.81 -10.47
N GLY A 122 -17.70 4.31 -9.51
CA GLY A 122 -17.20 3.40 -8.47
C GLY A 122 -16.60 2.09 -9.00
N LYS A 123 -17.25 1.43 -9.97
CA LYS A 123 -16.75 0.14 -10.53
C LYS A 123 -15.47 0.31 -11.37
N PRO A 124 -15.40 1.25 -12.34
CA PRO A 124 -14.16 1.54 -13.07
C PRO A 124 -13.02 1.94 -12.14
N LEU A 125 -13.30 2.82 -11.17
CA LEU A 125 -12.29 3.28 -10.20
C LEU A 125 -11.78 2.14 -9.32
N ARG A 126 -12.68 1.27 -8.83
CA ARG A 126 -12.30 0.06 -8.08
C ARG A 126 -11.42 -0.86 -8.92
N PHE A 127 -11.74 -1.07 -10.20
CA PHE A 127 -10.94 -1.90 -11.09
C PHE A 127 -9.54 -1.30 -11.29
N MET A 128 -9.46 -0.01 -11.60
CA MET A 128 -8.19 0.71 -11.76
C MET A 128 -7.31 0.63 -10.50
N LEU A 129 -7.88 0.95 -9.32
CA LEU A 129 -7.14 0.89 -8.05
C LEU A 129 -6.72 -0.53 -7.71
N ARG A 130 -7.58 -1.53 -7.92
CA ARG A 130 -7.23 -2.94 -7.72
C ARG A 130 -6.05 -3.35 -8.60
N THR A 131 -6.08 -3.01 -9.89
CA THR A 131 -4.97 -3.32 -10.81
C THR A 131 -3.67 -2.63 -10.39
N LEU A 132 -3.74 -1.37 -9.94
CA LEU A 132 -2.56 -0.67 -9.42
C LEU A 132 -2.00 -1.41 -8.20
N ILE A 133 -2.82 -1.67 -7.17
CA ILE A 133 -2.37 -2.36 -5.96
C ILE A 133 -1.86 -3.77 -6.24
N THR A 134 -2.45 -4.51 -7.19
CA THR A 134 -1.91 -5.80 -7.64
C THR A 134 -0.48 -5.67 -8.17
N ARG A 135 -0.19 -4.64 -8.97
CA ARG A 135 1.17 -4.40 -9.48
C ARG A 135 2.14 -4.01 -8.35
N LEU A 136 1.71 -3.18 -7.40
CA LEU A 136 2.53 -2.80 -6.25
C LEU A 136 2.84 -4.00 -5.36
N ALA A 137 1.83 -4.83 -5.05
CA ALA A 137 1.98 -6.05 -4.25
C ALA A 137 2.95 -7.04 -4.92
N ALA A 138 2.80 -7.27 -6.23
CA ALA A 138 3.72 -8.13 -6.99
C ALA A 138 5.16 -7.58 -7.01
N ALA A 139 5.34 -6.27 -7.16
CA ALA A 139 6.65 -5.64 -7.12
C ALA A 139 7.30 -5.75 -5.73
N LEU A 140 6.50 -5.59 -4.66
CA LEU A 140 6.94 -5.77 -3.27
C LEU A 140 7.42 -7.20 -3.03
N ALA A 141 6.62 -8.20 -3.44
CA ALA A 141 7.00 -9.60 -3.34
C ALA A 141 8.32 -9.87 -4.08
N LYS A 142 8.42 -9.45 -5.34
CA LYS A 142 9.64 -9.62 -6.15
C LYS A 142 10.86 -8.95 -5.50
N ARG A 143 10.70 -7.75 -4.95
CA ARG A 143 11.80 -7.01 -4.30
C ARG A 143 12.27 -7.69 -3.02
N ALA A 144 11.35 -8.21 -2.21
CA ALA A 144 11.66 -8.92 -0.98
C ALA A 144 12.32 -10.28 -1.26
N GLU A 145 11.92 -10.96 -2.34
CA GLU A 145 12.52 -12.22 -2.77
C GLU A 145 13.95 -12.06 -3.26
N GLY A 146 14.20 -11.02 -4.05
CA GLY A 146 15.54 -10.68 -4.56
C GLY A 146 16.50 -10.13 -3.50
N GLY A 147 16.01 -9.78 -2.31
CA GLY A 147 16.82 -9.35 -1.16
C GLY A 147 17.48 -10.49 -0.39
N ARG A 148 17.29 -11.76 -0.80
CA ARG A 148 18.10 -12.87 -0.30
C ARG A 148 19.51 -12.80 -0.89
N GLN A 149 20.40 -12.06 -0.26
CA GLN A 149 21.84 -12.23 -0.38
C GLN A 149 22.46 -12.22 1.00
#